data_AF-A0A2M7JX43-F1
#
_entry.id   AF-A0A2M7JX43-F1
#
_cell.length_a   1.000
_cell.length_b   1.000
_cell.length_c   1.000
_cell.angle_alpha   90.00
_cell.angle_beta   90.00
_cell.angle_gamma   90.00
#
_symmetry.space_group_name_H-M   'P 1'
#
loop_
_entity.id
_entity.type
_entity.pdbx_description
1 polymer ?
#
loop_
_entity_poly.entity_id
_entity_poly.type
_entity_poly.pdbx_seq_one_letter_code
_entity_poly.pdbx_strand_id
1 'polypeptide(L)' 'MLKFPDDTRVRVNGLNDILADLYSEGRQPNQETADEIFDRLEKNNNYIPASARREYKSVLLKEFRNYVAGRKDKTK' A
#
# COMPACT_ATOMS: atom_id res chain seq x y z
N MET A 1 4.59 -8.19 -1.37
CA MET A 1 4.57 -8.35 -2.85
C MET A 1 3.19 -7.92 -3.29
N LEU A 2 3.09 -6.96 -4.19
CA LEU A 2 1.80 -6.47 -4.68
C LEU A 2 1.24 -7.45 -5.70
N LYS A 3 -0.02 -7.83 -5.55
CA LYS A 3 -0.75 -8.66 -6.51
C LYS A 3 -1.76 -7.81 -7.26
N PHE A 4 -1.59 -7.71 -8.57
CA PHE A 4 -2.47 -6.97 -9.47
C PHE A 4 -3.63 -7.86 -9.98
N PRO A 5 -4.73 -7.27 -10.48
CA PRO A 5 -5.90 -8.03 -10.95
C PRO A 5 -5.61 -8.96 -12.14
N ASP A 6 -4.62 -8.63 -12.96
CA ASP A 6 -4.16 -9.43 -14.11
C ASP A 6 -3.19 -10.56 -13.71
N ASP A 7 -3.12 -10.89 -12.42
CA ASP A 7 -2.18 -11.84 -11.80
C ASP A 7 -0.70 -11.44 -11.85
N THR A 8 -0.36 -10.27 -12.42
CA THR A 8 0.97 -9.67 -12.28
C THR A 8 1.33 -9.50 -10.81
N ARG A 9 2.58 -9.83 -10.47
CA ARG A 9 3.11 -9.69 -9.12
C ARG A 9 4.35 -8.80 -9.14
N VAL A 10 4.32 -7.72 -8.37
CA VAL A 10 5.44 -6.78 -8.27
C VAL A 10 6.03 -6.81 -6.87
N ARG A 11 7.36 -6.93 -6.80
CA ARG A 11 8.09 -6.73 -5.55
C ARG A 11 8.39 -5.24 -5.38
N VAL A 12 8.04 -4.71 -4.21
CA VAL A 12 8.36 -3.34 -3.80
C VAL A 12 9.10 -3.37 -2.48
N ASN A 13 10.02 -2.42 -2.30
CA ASN A 13 10.87 -2.28 -1.13
C ASN A 13 10.18 -1.40 -0.08
N GLY A 14 10.18 -1.84 1.18
CA GLY A 14 9.69 -1.07 2.33
C GLY A 14 8.17 -0.98 2.48
N LEU A 15 7.39 -1.74 1.69
CA LEU A 15 5.92 -1.68 1.78
C LEU A 15 5.42 -1.99 3.19
N ASN A 16 5.90 -3.07 3.82
CA ASN A 16 5.40 -3.47 5.14
C ASN A 16 5.67 -2.39 6.20
N ASP A 17 6.86 -1.78 6.18
CA ASP A 17 7.24 -0.70 7.07
C ASP A 17 6.36 0.53 6.86
N ILE A 18 6.11 0.92 5.60
CA ILE A 18 5.21 2.04 5.27
C ILE A 18 3.79 1.78 5.78
N LEU A 19 3.24 0.57 5.59
CA LEU A 19 1.91 0.22 6.10
C LEU A 19 1.88 0.22 7.64
N ALA A 20 2.95 -0.24 8.30
CA ALA A 20 3.07 -0.23 9.74
C ALA A 20 3.09 1.18 10.32
N ASP A 21 3.85 2.08 9.70
CA ASP A 21 3.98 3.47 10.09
C ASP A 21 2.63 4.19 9.98
N LEU A 22 2.01 4.15 8.80
CA LEU A 22 0.71 4.79 8.55
C LEU A 22 -0.40 4.24 9.45
N TYR A 23 -0.39 2.94 9.76
CA TYR A 23 -1.31 2.36 10.74
C TYR A 23 -1.09 2.91 12.14
N SER A 24 0.17 3.08 12.55
CA SER A 24 0.55 3.60 13.87
C SER A 24 0.22 5.09 14.00
N GLU A 25 0.29 5.84 12.89
CA GLU A 25 -0.20 7.21 12.75
C GLU A 25 -1.74 7.32 12.77
N GLY A 26 -2.47 6.20 12.78
CA GLY A 26 -3.94 6.19 12.79
C GLY A 26 -4.57 6.58 11.45
N ARG A 27 -3.82 6.49 10.35
CA ARG A 27 -4.31 6.84 9.00
C ARG A 27 -5.50 5.96 8.62
N GLN A 28 -6.48 6.57 7.96
CA GLN A 28 -7.68 5.87 7.50
C GLN A 28 -7.45 5.22 6.13
N PRO A 29 -8.05 4.05 5.84
CA PRO A 29 -7.88 3.38 4.55
C PRO A 29 -8.70 4.03 3.42
N ASN A 30 -8.27 5.23 3.03
CA ASN A 30 -8.85 6.10 2.03
C ASN A 30 -7.84 6.42 0.90
N GLN A 31 -8.29 7.19 -0.10
CA GLN A 31 -7.48 7.51 -1.27
C GLN A 31 -6.23 8.31 -0.89
N GLU A 32 -6.34 9.28 0.02
CA GLU A 32 -5.18 10.07 0.51
C GLU A 32 -4.08 9.17 1.07
N THR A 33 -4.43 8.14 1.83
CA THR A 33 -3.44 7.20 2.36
C THR A 33 -2.81 6.35 1.25
N ALA A 34 -3.56 6.02 0.19
CA ALA A 34 -3.00 5.32 -0.96
C ALA A 34 -2.01 6.18 -1.75
N ASP A 35 -2.31 7.47 -1.91
CA ASP A 35 -1.39 8.47 -2.48
C ASP A 35 -0.11 8.56 -1.63
N GLU A 36 -0.24 8.67 -0.30
CA GLU A 36 0.93 8.70 0.61
C GLU A 36 1.80 7.43 0.55
N ILE A 37 1.18 6.23 0.52
CA ILE A 37 1.94 4.98 0.36
C ILE A 37 2.70 5.01 -0.98
N PHE A 38 2.04 5.47 -2.04
CA PHE A 38 2.62 5.57 -3.37
C PHE A 38 3.83 6.54 -3.38
N ASP A 39 3.69 7.74 -2.81
CA ASP A 39 4.76 8.73 -2.68
C ASP A 39 5.96 8.19 -1.87
N ARG A 40 5.69 7.51 -0.75
CA ARG A 40 6.74 6.88 0.07
C ARG A 40 7.44 5.74 -0.69
N LEU A 41 6.74 4.98 -1.53
CA LEU A 41 7.34 3.96 -2.37
C LEU A 41 8.23 4.57 -3.47
N GLU A 42 7.79 5.63 -4.15
CA GLU A 42 8.61 6.35 -5.14
C GLU A 42 9.89 6.91 -4.48
N LYS A 43 9.76 7.53 -3.29
CA LYS A 43 10.91 8.01 -2.50
C LYS A 43 11.87 6.89 -2.09
N ASN A 44 11.38 5.68 -1.91
CA ASN A 44 12.20 4.51 -1.58
C ASN A 44 12.78 3.80 -2.82
N ASN A 45 12.96 4.53 -3.93
CA ASN A 45 13.55 4.05 -5.20
C ASN A 45 12.81 2.85 -5.83
N ASN A 46 11.49 2.74 -5.63
CA ASN A 46 10.70 1.77 -6.36
C ASN A 46 10.37 2.30 -7.76
N TYR A 47 10.63 1.50 -8.79
CA TYR A 47 10.19 1.84 -10.14
C TYR A 47 8.68 1.63 -10.30
N ILE A 48 7.95 2.69 -10.60
CA ILE A 48 6.52 2.62 -10.88
C ILE A 48 6.23 3.33 -12.21
N PRO A 49 5.75 2.61 -13.24
CA PRO A 49 5.40 3.22 -14.52
C PRO A 49 4.32 4.30 -14.34
N ALA A 50 4.47 5.44 -15.01
CA ALA A 50 3.50 6.52 -14.99
C ALA A 50 2.09 6.04 -15.42
N SER A 51 2.02 5.14 -16.40
CA SER A 51 0.78 4.51 -16.90
C SER A 51 0.08 3.64 -15.85
N ALA A 52 0.83 3.06 -14.91
CA ALA A 52 0.31 2.15 -13.91
C ALA A 52 -0.02 2.84 -12.57
N ARG A 53 0.23 4.15 -12.43
CA ARG A 53 0.06 4.90 -11.16
C ARG A 53 -1.31 4.72 -10.52
N ARG A 54 -2.38 4.83 -11.32
CA ARG A 54 -3.76 4.67 -10.83
C ARG A 54 -4.02 3.27 -10.29
N GLU A 55 -3.51 2.26 -10.98
CA GLU A 55 -3.67 0.87 -10.59
C GLU A 55 -2.86 0.54 -9.34
N TYR A 56 -1.62 1.02 -9.26
CA TYR A 56 -0.80 0.93 -8.05
C TYR A 56 -1.54 1.51 -6.85
N LYS A 57 -2.06 2.75 -6.93
CA LYS A 57 -2.81 3.36 -5.82
C LYS A 57 -4.03 2.52 -5.42
N SER A 58 -4.74 1.94 -6.37
CA SER A 58 -5.86 1.04 -6.08
C SER A 58 -5.43 -0.22 -5.33
N VAL A 59 -4.35 -0.87 -5.76
CA VAL A 59 -3.79 -2.06 -5.11
C VAL A 59 -3.24 -1.72 -3.72
N LEU A 60 -2.52 -0.60 -3.57
CA LEU A 60 -1.98 -0.14 -2.29
C LEU A 60 -3.09 0.14 -1.28
N LEU A 61 -4.19 0.78 -1.72
CA LEU A 61 -5.36 0.98 -0.87
C LEU A 61 -5.95 -0.34 -0.39
N LYS A 62 -6.07 -1.33 -1.28
CA LYS A 62 -6.54 -2.67 -0.93
C LYS A 62 -5.62 -3.34 0.08
N GLU A 63 -4.31 -3.26 -0.11
CA GLU A 63 -3.32 -3.83 0.81
C GLU A 63 -3.37 -3.18 2.19
N PHE A 64 -3.49 -1.84 2.26
CA PHE A 64 -3.62 -1.16 3.55
C PHE A 64 -4.94 -1.49 4.26
N ARG A 65 -6.05 -1.64 3.52
CA ARG A 65 -7.32 -2.14 4.06
C ARG A 65 -7.16 -3.53 4.68
N ASN A 66 -6.53 -4.45 3.96
CA ASN A 66 -6.25 -5.81 4.43
C ASN A 66 -5.38 -5.78 5.70
N TYR A 67 -4.36 -4.93 5.71
CA TYR A 67 -3.46 -4.77 6.84
C TYR A 67 -4.16 -4.28 8.10
N VAL A 68 -4.99 -3.22 7.98
CA VAL A 68 -5.80 -2.68 9.07
C VAL A 68 -6.80 -3.72 9.58
N ALA A 69 -7.49 -4.41 8.67
CA ALA A 69 -8.47 -5.44 9.02
C ALA A 69 -7.85 -6.62 9.76
N GLY A 70 -6.72 -7.14 9.27
CA GLY A 70 -5.99 -8.25 9.89
C GLY A 70 -5.41 -7.90 11.27
N ARG A 71 -5.20 -6.61 11.57
CA ARG A 71 -4.80 -6.16 12.92
C ARG A 71 -5.99 -6.00 13.85
N LYS A 72 -7.13 -5.50 13.35
CA LYS A 72 -8.37 -5.44 14.15
C LYS A 72 -8.85 -6.81 14.62
N ASP A 73 -8.62 -7.85 13.82
CA ASP A 73 -8.99 -9.23 14.15
C ASP A 73 -8.11 -9.84 15.25
N LYS A 74 -6.83 -9.44 15.33
CA LYS A 74 -5.88 -9.92 16.35
C LYS A 74 -5.97 -9.22 17.70
N THR A 75 -6.70 -8.12 17.80
CA THR A 75 -6.88 -7.36 19.05
C THR A 75 -8.18 -7.71 19.78
N LYS A 76 -8.80 -8.86 19.46
CA LYS A 76 -10.08 -9.29 20.00
C LYS A 76 -9.93 -10.50 20.93
#